data_AF-A0A1C5Z5Z1-F1
#
_entry.id   AF-A0A1C5Z5Z1-F1
#
_cell.length_a   1.000
_cell.length_b   1.000
_cell.length_c   1.000
_cell.angle_alpha   90.00
_cell.angle_beta   90.00
_cell.angle_gamma   90.00
#
_symmetry.space_group_name_H-M   'P 1'
#
loop_
_entity.id
_entity.type
_entity.pdbx_description
1 polymer ?
#
loop_
_entity_poly.entity_id
_entity_poly.type
_entity_poly.pdbx_seq_one_letter_code
_entity_poly.pdbx_strand_id
1 'polypeptide(L)' 'MEKWASWQVFMIGIGLLFIMFSQQMANPFPMIIGGLSIVLLGVIILKKSAQKERRKNGKW' A
#
# COMPACT_ATOMS: atom_id res chain seq x y z
N MET A 1 13.71 11.01 -7.16
CA MET A 1 12.63 10.09 -6.77
C MET A 1 12.99 9.49 -5.43
N GLU A 2 12.24 9.86 -4.40
CA GLU A 2 12.42 9.51 -2.99
C GLU A 2 12.55 7.98 -2.83
N LYS A 3 13.75 7.47 -2.53
CA LYS A 3 13.99 6.04 -2.24
C LYS A 3 12.99 5.45 -1.22
N TRP A 4 12.46 6.30 -0.34
CA TRP A 4 11.52 5.93 0.71
C TRP A 4 10.11 5.62 0.24
N ALA A 5 9.65 6.15 -0.90
CA ALA A 5 8.31 5.90 -1.45
C ALA A 5 8.19 4.55 -2.19
N SER A 6 9.34 4.00 -2.62
CA SER A 6 9.39 2.80 -3.48
C SER A 6 8.83 1.57 -2.78
N TRP A 7 9.10 1.40 -1.48
CA TRP A 7 8.66 0.22 -0.73
C TRP A 7 7.15 0.22 -0.47
N GLN A 8 6.54 1.37 -0.13
CA GLN A 8 5.10 1.40 0.09
C GLN A 8 4.33 1.23 -1.21
N VAL A 9 4.81 1.81 -2.32
CA VAL A 9 4.21 1.61 -3.65
C VAL A 9 4.31 0.14 -4.07
N PHE A 10 5.41 -0.55 -3.76
CA PHE A 10 5.55 -1.99 -3.97
C PHE A 10 4.52 -2.80 -3.18
N MET A 11 4.31 -2.51 -1.89
CA MET A 11 3.30 -3.19 -1.08
C MET A 11 1.88 -2.96 -1.61
N ILE A 12 1.57 -1.73 -2.06
CA ILE A 12 0.29 -1.42 -2.70
C ILE A 12 0.11 -2.22 -3.99
N GLY A 13 1.15 -2.30 -4.82
CA GLY A 13 1.13 -3.09 -6.06
C GLY A 13 0.90 -4.58 -5.82
N ILE A 14 1.57 -5.16 -4.82
CA ILE A 14 1.33 -6.55 -4.42
C ILE A 14 -0.10 -6.75 -3.93
N GLY A 15 -0.60 -5.88 -3.05
CA GLY A 15 -1.98 -6.00 -2.55
C GLY A 15 -3.02 -5.96 -3.67
N LEU A 16 -2.81 -5.14 -4.70
CA LEU A 16 -3.64 -5.10 -5.90
C LEU A 16 -3.53 -6.39 -6.73
N LEU A 17 -2.33 -6.96 -6.87
CA LEU A 17 -2.13 -8.26 -7.53
C LEU A 17 -2.92 -9.38 -6.83
N PHE A 18 -2.90 -9.42 -5.49
CA PHE A 18 -3.71 -10.37 -4.72
C PHE A 18 -5.21 -10.21 -4.98
N ILE A 19 -5.71 -8.97 -5.11
CA ILE A 19 -7.11 -8.71 -5.43
C ILE A 19 -7.44 -9.18 -6.86
N MET A 20 -6.58 -8.90 -7.85
CA MET A 20 -6.81 -9.36 -9.22
C MET A 20 -6.76 -10.88 -9.35
N PHE A 21 -5.85 -11.53 -8.61
CA PHE A 21 -5.72 -12.99 -8.63
C PHE A 21 -6.85 -13.71 -7.88
N SER A 22 -7.55 -13.00 -6.98
CA SER A 22 -8.64 -13.57 -6.18
C SER A 22 -9.76 -14.19 -7.02
N GLN A 23 -9.99 -13.69 -8.23
CA GLN A 23 -11.04 -14.18 -9.13
C GLN A 23 -10.81 -15.64 -9.58
N GLN A 24 -9.59 -16.16 -9.43
CA GLN A 24 -9.24 -17.53 -9.80
C GLN A 24 -9.49 -18.53 -8.65
N MET A 25 -9.85 -18.06 -7.45
CA MET A 25 -10.11 -18.92 -6.29
C MET A 25 -11.59 -19.25 -6.11
N ALA A 26 -11.86 -20.47 -5.63
CA ALA A 26 -13.21 -20.94 -5.30
C ALA A 26 -13.92 -20.06 -4.25
N ASN A 27 -13.15 -19.44 -3.35
CA ASN A 27 -13.66 -18.41 -2.43
C ASN A 27 -12.75 -17.17 -2.50
N PRO A 28 -13.15 -16.12 -3.23
CA PRO A 28 -12.32 -14.94 -3.45
C PRO A 28 -12.25 -14.01 -2.23
N PHE A 29 -13.24 -14.05 -1.33
CA PHE A 29 -13.39 -13.09 -0.24
C PHE A 29 -12.18 -13.00 0.69
N PRO A 30 -11.56 -14.10 1.17
CA PRO A 30 -10.39 -14.02 2.04
C PRO A 30 -9.20 -13.34 1.38
N MET A 31 -8.98 -13.58 0.08
CA MET A 31 -7.85 -12.99 -0.65
C MET A 31 -8.09 -11.52 -0.95
N ILE A 32 -9.34 -11.11 -1.24
CA ILE A 32 -9.73 -9.71 -1.39
C ILE A 32 -9.53 -8.95 -0.09
N ILE A 33 -10.00 -9.49 1.04
CA ILE A 33 -9.85 -8.87 2.36
C ILE A 33 -8.37 -8.75 2.74
N GLY A 34 -7.58 -9.81 2.50
CA GLY A 34 -6.14 -9.80 2.71
C GLY A 34 -5.43 -8.75 1.85
N GLY A 35 -5.73 -8.72 0.54
CA GLY A 35 -5.17 -7.74 -0.40
C GLY A 35 -5.54 -6.30 -0.03
N LEU A 36 -6.79 -6.04 0.33
CA LEU A 36 -7.25 -4.73 0.81
C LEU A 36 -6.53 -4.30 2.08
N SER A 37 -6.29 -5.22 3.02
CA SER A 37 -5.56 -4.93 4.26
C SER A 37 -4.11 -4.52 3.98
N ILE A 38 -3.44 -5.19 3.03
CA ILE A 38 -2.08 -4.86 2.60
C ILE A 38 -2.03 -3.49 1.93
N VAL A 39 -2.98 -3.19 1.03
CA VAL A 39 -3.09 -1.87 0.37
C VAL A 39 -3.29 -0.76 1.40
N LEU A 40 -4.21 -0.96 2.36
CA LEU A 40 -4.48 -0.01 3.44
C LEU A 40 -3.22 0.29 4.26
N LEU A 41 -2.48 -0.73 4.65
CA LEU A 41 -1.21 -0.56 5.37
C LEU A 41 -0.18 0.21 4.54
N GLY A 42 -0.03 -0.13 3.26
CA GLY A 42 0.87 0.57 2.34
C GLY A 42 0.54 2.06 2.23
N VAL A 43 -0.75 2.40 2.06
CA VAL A 43 -1.23 3.79 1.97
C VAL A 43 -1.02 4.55 3.27
N ILE A 44 -1.31 3.93 4.43
CA ILE A 44 -1.11 4.56 5.74
C ILE A 44 0.36 4.91 5.97
N ILE A 45 1.27 3.97 5.66
CA ILE A 45 2.71 4.17 5.81
C ILE A 45 3.19 5.24 4.84
N LEU A 46 2.70 5.25 3.60
CA LEU A 46 3.05 6.25 2.59
C LEU A 46 2.62 7.65 3.06
N LYS A 47 1.37 7.79 3.53
CA LYS A 47 0.85 9.06 4.05
C LYS A 47 1.62 9.54 5.28
N LYS A 48 1.96 8.64 6.21
CA LYS A 48 2.80 8.97 7.39
C LYS A 48 4.20 9.39 6.98
N SER A 49 4.82 8.71 6.00
CA SER A 49 6.15 9.05 5.49
C SER A 49 6.15 10.43 4.83
N ALA A 50 5.17 10.70 3.97
CA ALA A 50 5.01 12.00 3.32
C ALA A 50 4.76 13.14 4.33
N GLN A 51 3.96 12.90 5.38
CA GLN A 51 3.78 13.88 6.45
C GLN A 51 5.08 14.12 7.24
N LYS A 52 5.85 13.08 7.54
CA LYS A 52 7.15 13.20 8.23
C LYS A 52 8.14 14.00 7.39
N GLU A 53 8.16 13.78 6.08
CA GLU A 53 9.04 14.48 5.14
C GLU A 53 8.65 15.96 5.00
N ARG A 54 7.35 16.29 4.93
CA ARG A 54 6.88 17.69 4.95
C ARG A 54 7.29 18.42 6.23
N ARG A 55 7.13 17.78 7.40
CA ARG A 55 7.58 18.33 8.69
C ARG A 55 9.09 18.54 8.75
N LYS A 56 9.86 17.61 8.19
CA LYS A 56 11.33 17.70 8.15
C LYS A 56 11.82 18.81 7.22
N ASN A 57 11.10 19.07 6.14
CA ASN A 57 11.45 20.11 5.16
C ASN A 57 10.92 21.50 5.51
N GLY A 58 10.35 21.71 6.71
CA GLY A 58 9.97 23.02 7.22
C GLY A 58 8.88 23.76 6.42
N LYS A 59 8.28 23.12 5.42
CA LYS A 59 7.20 23.68 4.61
C LYS A 59 5.88 23.49 5.36
N TRP A 60 5.61 24.42 6.26
CA TRP A 60 4.24 24.71 6.72
C TRP A 60 3.57 25.66 5.74
#